data_AF-F6SE92-F1
#
_entry.id   AF-F6SE92-F1
#
_cell.length_a   1.000
_cell.length_b   1.000
_cell.length_c   1.000
_cell.angle_alpha   90.00
_cell.angle_beta   90.00
_cell.angle_gamma   90.00
#
_symmetry.space_group_name_H-M   'P 1'
#
loop_
_entity.id
_entity.type
_entity.pdbx_description
1 polymer ?
#
loop_
_entity_poly.entity_id
_entity_poly.type
_entity_poly.pdbx_seq_one_letter_code
_entity_poly.pdbx_strand_id
1 'polypeptide(L)'
;MGDIMDNVIMELLYQNVLVFIIGGLLFGASLFVQKFGLIYQFLHKVDKDSQQHGGEIVAETLKAHGVEFIFTLIGGHISPILVASEKLGIRVVDTRHEVTAVFAADAVARLSGKIGVAAVTAGPGITNTITAVKNAQMAESPLLLMGGAAASILKGRGALQDIDQMVLLKPLCKYTATIKRIRDIIPTLQQAISQAQSGTPGPVFVEFPIDTLYPYHLVQ
;
A
#
# COMPACT_ATOMS: atom_id res chain seq x y z
N MET A 1 64.81 -13.88 -13.72
CA MET A 1 63.56 -14.65 -13.93
C MET A 1 62.54 -14.38 -12.82
N GLY A 2 62.95 -14.37 -11.54
CA GLY A 2 62.06 -14.05 -10.39
C GLY A 2 61.44 -12.65 -10.44
N ASP A 3 62.24 -11.60 -10.60
CA ASP A 3 61.75 -10.20 -10.61
C ASP A 3 60.71 -9.87 -11.70
N ILE A 4 60.76 -10.55 -12.84
CA ILE A 4 59.79 -10.33 -13.92
C ILE A 4 58.46 -10.99 -13.56
N MET A 5 58.51 -12.17 -12.94
CA MET A 5 57.32 -12.93 -12.55
C MET A 5 56.60 -12.25 -11.37
N ASP A 6 57.34 -11.69 -10.42
CA ASP A 6 56.78 -10.94 -9.29
C ASP A 6 56.10 -9.64 -9.73
N ASN A 7 56.69 -8.90 -10.69
CA ASN A 7 56.08 -7.70 -11.24
C ASN A 7 54.77 -8.00 -12.01
N VAL A 8 54.74 -9.07 -12.80
CA VAL A 8 53.53 -9.49 -13.53
C VAL A 8 52.42 -9.91 -12.56
N ILE A 9 52.77 -10.62 -11.48
CA ILE A 9 51.82 -11.02 -10.43
C ILE A 9 51.25 -9.78 -9.72
N MET A 10 52.09 -8.80 -9.38
CA MET A 10 51.65 -7.56 -8.74
C MET A 10 50.76 -6.70 -9.64
N GLU A 11 51.04 -6.65 -10.94
CA GLU A 11 50.23 -5.92 -11.92
C GLU A 11 48.85 -6.59 -12.11
N LEU A 12 48.80 -7.92 -12.19
CA LEU A 12 47.55 -8.69 -12.23
C LEU A 12 46.74 -8.53 -10.95
N LEU A 13 47.38 -8.54 -9.78
CA LEU A 13 46.73 -8.26 -8.49
C LEU A 13 46.15 -6.84 -8.46
N TYR A 14 46.90 -5.84 -8.91
CA TYR A 14 46.43 -4.46 -8.96
C TYR A 14 45.23 -4.30 -9.90
N GLN A 15 45.28 -4.89 -11.11
CA GLN A 15 44.16 -4.89 -12.06
C GLN A 15 42.91 -5.55 -11.46
N ASN A 16 43.06 -6.71 -10.81
CA ASN A 16 41.94 -7.40 -10.17
C ASN A 16 41.34 -6.57 -9.03
N VAL A 17 42.17 -6.02 -8.14
CA VAL A 17 41.71 -5.16 -7.03
C VAL A 17 41.00 -3.92 -7.57
N LEU A 18 41.53 -3.28 -8.62
CA LEU A 18 40.93 -2.12 -9.26
C LEU A 18 39.55 -2.45 -9.87
N VAL A 19 39.42 -3.59 -10.56
CA VAL A 19 38.14 -4.07 -11.12
C VAL A 19 37.12 -4.32 -10.01
N PHE A 20 37.53 -4.92 -8.89
CA PHE A 20 36.64 -5.14 -7.73
C PHE A 20 36.17 -3.82 -7.11
N ILE A 21 37.05 -2.83 -6.96
CA ILE A 21 36.71 -1.52 -6.40
C ILE A 21 35.73 -0.78 -7.33
N ILE A 22 36.03 -0.71 -8.63
CA ILE A 22 35.16 -0.02 -9.60
C ILE A 22 33.81 -0.73 -9.72
N GLY A 23 33.82 -2.07 -9.79
CA GLY A 23 32.60 -2.88 -9.82
C GLY A 23 31.73 -2.67 -8.57
N GLY A 24 32.34 -2.65 -7.39
CA GLY A 24 31.66 -2.36 -6.13
C GLY A 24 31.05 -0.95 -6.09
N LEU A 25 31.78 0.07 -6.56
CA LEU A 25 31.29 1.45 -6.64
C LEU A 25 30.13 1.59 -7.63
N LEU A 26 30.24 1.00 -8.82
CA LEU A 26 29.17 1.02 -9.83
C LEU A 26 27.92 0.29 -9.34
N PHE A 27 28.09 -0.86 -8.69
CA PHE A 27 26.99 -1.60 -8.09
C PHE A 27 26.32 -0.81 -6.95
N GLY A 28 27.12 -0.21 -6.07
CA GLY A 28 26.64 0.67 -5.00
C GLY A 28 25.88 1.89 -5.53
N ALA A 29 26.41 2.54 -6.58
CA ALA A 29 25.75 3.66 -7.24
C ALA A 29 24.43 3.24 -7.91
N SER A 30 24.40 2.09 -8.59
CA SER A 30 23.18 1.53 -9.19
C SER A 30 22.11 1.26 -8.13
N LEU A 31 22.47 0.59 -7.02
CA LEU A 31 21.57 0.36 -5.90
C LEU A 31 21.07 1.67 -5.29
N PHE A 32 21.93 2.68 -5.16
CA PHE A 32 21.54 4.01 -4.68
C PHE A 32 20.52 4.68 -5.60
N VAL A 33 20.80 4.70 -6.90
CA VAL A 33 19.92 5.27 -7.93
C VAL A 33 18.56 4.57 -7.93
N GLN A 34 18.52 3.25 -7.83
CA GLN A 34 17.29 2.46 -7.76
C GLN A 34 16.54 2.71 -6.44
N LYS A 35 17.22 2.66 -5.29
CA LYS A 35 16.61 2.83 -3.96
C LYS A 35 15.96 4.20 -3.80
N PHE A 36 16.61 5.26 -4.28
CA PHE A 36 16.06 6.61 -4.23
C PHE A 36 15.17 6.92 -5.44
N GLY A 37 15.12 6.04 -6.44
CA GLY A 37 14.35 6.23 -7.66
C GLY A 37 14.74 7.51 -8.41
N LEU A 38 16.03 7.87 -8.39
CA LEU A 38 16.52 9.13 -8.96
C LEU A 38 16.26 9.23 -10.45
N ILE A 39 16.46 8.14 -11.19
CA ILE A 39 16.10 8.06 -12.62
C ILE A 39 14.59 8.29 -12.80
N TYR A 40 13.76 7.67 -11.95
CA TYR A 40 12.31 7.83 -12.05
C TYR A 40 11.89 9.27 -11.79
N GLN A 41 12.41 9.93 -10.75
CA GLN A 41 12.12 11.33 -10.44
C GLN A 41 12.62 12.29 -11.53
N PHE A 42 13.74 11.97 -12.16
CA PHE A 42 14.28 12.74 -13.27
C PHE A 42 13.41 12.62 -14.53
N LEU A 43 12.98 11.40 -14.86
CA LEU A 43 12.14 11.11 -16.03
C LEU A 43 10.67 11.51 -15.83
N HIS A 44 10.15 11.41 -14.60
CA HIS A 44 8.76 11.70 -14.25
C HIS A 44 8.75 12.86 -13.24
N LYS A 45 8.80 14.08 -13.77
CA LYS A 45 8.62 15.28 -12.96
C LYS A 45 7.19 15.33 -12.43
N VAL A 46 7.04 15.76 -11.17
CA VAL A 46 5.73 15.97 -10.56
C VAL A 46 5.02 17.09 -11.31
N ASP A 47 3.91 16.76 -11.95
CA ASP A 47 2.96 17.75 -12.44
C ASP A 47 2.16 18.29 -11.23
N LYS A 48 2.36 19.57 -10.92
CA LYS A 48 1.72 20.23 -9.77
C LYS A 48 0.28 20.63 -10.07
N ASP A 49 -0.09 20.69 -11.34
CA ASP A 49 -1.42 21.07 -11.81
C ASP A 49 -2.32 19.85 -12.06
N SER A 50 -1.75 18.64 -11.96
CA SER A 50 -2.47 17.38 -12.09
C SER A 50 -3.62 17.32 -11.08
N GLN A 51 -4.81 17.08 -11.61
CA GLN A 51 -6.01 16.85 -10.81
C GLN A 51 -6.13 15.39 -10.36
N GLN A 52 -5.31 14.49 -10.92
CA GLN A 52 -5.30 13.08 -10.54
C GLN A 52 -4.73 12.91 -9.14
N HIS A 53 -5.42 12.11 -8.33
CA HIS A 53 -5.05 11.85 -6.95
C HIS A 53 -5.14 10.35 -6.64
N GLY A 54 -4.48 9.91 -5.57
CA GLY A 54 -4.34 8.47 -5.31
C GLY A 54 -5.66 7.72 -5.11
N GLY A 55 -6.72 8.41 -4.69
CA GLY A 55 -8.08 7.84 -4.64
C GLY A 55 -8.57 7.28 -5.98
N GLU A 56 -8.26 7.96 -7.09
CA GLU A 56 -8.61 7.48 -8.45
C GLU A 56 -7.82 6.22 -8.82
N ILE A 57 -6.53 6.21 -8.53
CA ILE A 57 -5.65 5.05 -8.77
C ILE A 57 -6.12 3.82 -7.98
N VAL A 58 -6.53 4.01 -6.72
CA VAL A 58 -7.13 2.92 -5.91
C VAL A 58 -8.39 2.40 -6.58
N ALA A 59 -9.32 3.28 -6.95
CA ALA A 59 -10.59 2.91 -7.56
C ALA A 59 -10.41 2.15 -8.89
N GLU A 60 -9.52 2.63 -9.77
CA GLU A 60 -9.15 1.95 -11.02
C GLU A 60 -8.56 0.57 -10.75
N THR A 61 -7.68 0.45 -9.75
CA THR A 61 -7.07 -0.82 -9.36
C THR A 61 -8.14 -1.80 -8.87
N LEU A 62 -9.07 -1.37 -8.03
CA LEU A 62 -10.17 -2.22 -7.55
C LEU A 62 -11.09 -2.65 -8.71
N LYS A 63 -11.42 -1.72 -9.61
CA LYS A 63 -12.25 -2.02 -10.78
C LYS A 63 -11.58 -3.07 -11.69
N ALA A 64 -10.28 -2.94 -11.92
CA ALA A 64 -9.51 -3.90 -12.71
C ALA A 64 -9.47 -5.31 -12.09
N HIS A 65 -9.62 -5.42 -10.76
CA HIS A 65 -9.75 -6.70 -10.05
C HIS A 65 -11.21 -7.18 -9.92
N GLY A 66 -12.14 -6.55 -10.63
CA GLY A 66 -13.55 -6.97 -10.66
C GLY A 66 -14.30 -6.71 -9.35
N VAL A 67 -13.85 -5.74 -8.54
CA VAL A 67 -14.58 -5.31 -7.34
C VAL A 67 -15.84 -4.56 -7.76
N GLU A 68 -16.98 -5.03 -7.27
CA GLU A 68 -18.32 -4.48 -7.59
C GLU A 68 -18.89 -3.65 -6.44
N PHE A 69 -18.49 -3.94 -5.19
CA PHE A 69 -19.02 -3.32 -3.98
C PHE A 69 -17.90 -2.88 -3.05
N ILE A 70 -18.05 -1.70 -2.46
CA ILE A 70 -17.27 -1.25 -1.30
C ILE A 70 -18.26 -0.94 -0.18
N PHE A 71 -18.09 -1.59 0.96
CA PHE A 71 -18.88 -1.31 2.16
C PHE A 71 -18.12 -0.34 3.06
N THR A 72 -18.80 0.67 3.58
CA THR A 72 -18.13 1.73 4.34
C THR A 72 -19.05 2.35 5.37
N LEU A 73 -18.49 2.90 6.44
CA LEU A 73 -19.08 4.06 7.11
C LEU A 73 -18.19 5.24 6.73
N ILE A 74 -18.77 6.24 6.06
CA ILE A 74 -17.97 7.27 5.43
C ILE A 74 -17.18 8.12 6.45
N GLY A 75 -15.96 8.49 6.10
CA GLY A 75 -15.18 9.47 6.85
C GLY A 75 -14.08 10.12 6.01
N GLY A 76 -13.61 11.28 6.49
CA GLY A 76 -12.75 12.18 5.71
C GLY A 76 -11.44 11.55 5.24
N HIS A 77 -10.80 10.71 6.06
CA HIS A 77 -9.48 10.16 5.73
C HIS A 77 -9.48 9.21 4.52
N ILE A 78 -10.63 8.60 4.18
CA ILE A 78 -10.74 7.59 3.10
C ILE A 78 -11.59 8.08 1.91
N SER A 79 -12.28 9.22 2.06
CA SER A 79 -13.30 9.72 1.13
C SER A 79 -12.90 9.75 -0.37
N PRO A 80 -11.66 10.13 -0.77
CA PRO A 80 -11.30 10.16 -2.18
C PRO A 80 -11.44 8.81 -2.89
N ILE A 81 -11.20 7.70 -2.19
CA ILE A 81 -11.38 6.35 -2.75
C ILE A 81 -12.85 6.09 -3.02
N LEU A 82 -13.74 6.47 -2.10
CA LEU A 82 -15.19 6.24 -2.21
C LEU A 82 -15.78 7.02 -3.39
N VAL A 83 -15.45 8.30 -3.50
CA VAL A 83 -15.92 9.18 -4.58
C VAL A 83 -15.43 8.68 -5.94
N ALA A 84 -14.15 8.31 -6.06
CA ALA A 84 -13.61 7.79 -7.31
C ALA A 84 -14.20 6.42 -7.68
N SER A 85 -14.43 5.56 -6.69
CA SER A 85 -15.04 4.23 -6.89
C SER A 85 -16.46 4.35 -7.43
N GLU A 86 -17.27 5.25 -6.87
CA GLU A 86 -18.63 5.52 -7.34
C GLU A 86 -18.64 6.02 -8.79
N LYS A 87 -17.73 6.95 -9.15
CA LYS A 87 -17.58 7.44 -10.54
C LYS A 87 -17.22 6.32 -11.54
N LEU A 88 -16.49 5.29 -11.11
CA LEU A 88 -16.14 4.13 -11.94
C LEU A 88 -17.19 3.00 -11.88
N GLY A 89 -18.35 3.25 -11.27
CA GLY A 89 -19.45 2.31 -11.17
C GLY A 89 -19.19 1.15 -10.21
N ILE A 90 -18.28 1.30 -9.25
CA ILE A 90 -18.22 0.43 -8.07
C ILE A 90 -19.27 0.95 -7.09
N ARG A 91 -20.18 0.08 -6.65
CA ARG A 91 -21.26 0.50 -5.75
C ARG A 91 -20.71 0.72 -4.33
N VAL A 92 -20.76 1.96 -3.87
CA VAL A 92 -20.46 2.30 -2.48
C VAL A 92 -21.71 2.10 -1.63
N VAL A 93 -21.61 1.24 -0.61
CA VAL A 93 -22.70 0.92 0.30
C VAL A 93 -22.37 1.46 1.69
N ASP A 94 -23.02 2.56 2.05
CA ASP A 94 -22.88 3.19 3.37
C ASP A 94 -23.64 2.37 4.44
N THR A 95 -22.97 2.08 5.55
CA THR A 95 -23.52 1.41 6.72
C THR A 95 -23.69 2.40 7.87
N ARG A 96 -24.19 1.93 9.01
CA ARG A 96 -24.33 2.75 10.24
C ARG A 96 -23.30 2.42 11.31
N HIS A 97 -22.37 1.49 10.99
CA HIS A 97 -21.25 1.09 11.85
C HIS A 97 -20.21 0.33 10.99
N GLU A 98 -18.93 0.55 11.27
CA GLU A 98 -17.80 -0.07 10.56
C GLU A 98 -17.80 -1.61 10.69
N VAL A 99 -18.24 -2.15 11.83
CA VAL A 99 -18.34 -3.61 12.02
C VAL A 99 -19.29 -4.22 10.99
N THR A 100 -20.39 -3.54 10.70
CA THR A 100 -21.37 -3.97 9.68
C THR A 100 -20.79 -3.89 8.28
N ALA A 101 -19.95 -2.87 7.99
CA ALA A 101 -19.28 -2.76 6.69
C ALA A 101 -18.35 -3.95 6.44
N VAL A 102 -17.57 -4.34 7.45
CA VAL A 102 -16.65 -5.49 7.32
C VAL A 102 -17.43 -6.81 7.26
N PHE A 103 -18.50 -6.99 8.03
CA PHE A 103 -19.34 -8.19 7.90
C PHE A 103 -20.04 -8.29 6.53
N ALA A 104 -20.45 -7.18 5.94
CA ALA A 104 -21.04 -7.19 4.60
C ALA A 104 -19.99 -7.55 3.53
N ALA A 105 -18.76 -7.03 3.65
CA ALA A 105 -17.65 -7.43 2.81
C ALA A 105 -17.31 -8.92 2.96
N ASP A 106 -17.27 -9.43 4.19
CA ASP A 106 -17.07 -10.85 4.50
C ASP A 106 -18.16 -11.74 3.88
N ALA A 107 -19.43 -11.32 3.95
CA ALA A 107 -20.54 -12.01 3.31
C ALA A 107 -20.39 -12.06 1.78
N VAL A 108 -20.02 -10.94 1.13
CA VAL A 108 -19.73 -10.93 -0.31
C VAL A 108 -18.62 -11.91 -0.65
N ALA A 109 -17.54 -11.93 0.14
CA ALA A 109 -16.42 -12.82 -0.11
C ALA A 109 -16.86 -14.29 -0.12
N ARG A 110 -17.63 -14.70 0.88
CA ARG A 110 -18.10 -16.08 1.04
C ARG A 110 -19.13 -16.50 -0.01
N LEU A 111 -20.05 -15.61 -0.36
CA LEU A 111 -21.16 -15.94 -1.25
C LEU A 111 -20.76 -15.90 -2.73
N SER A 112 -19.77 -15.07 -3.08
CA SER A 112 -19.36 -14.89 -4.48
C SER A 112 -18.05 -15.62 -4.85
N GLY A 113 -17.24 -16.00 -3.86
CA GLY A 113 -15.86 -16.46 -4.08
C GLY A 113 -14.90 -15.38 -4.56
N LYS A 114 -15.35 -14.12 -4.67
CA LYS A 114 -14.51 -12.95 -4.98
C LYS A 114 -13.99 -12.31 -3.70
N ILE A 115 -13.13 -11.30 -3.81
CA ILE A 115 -12.67 -10.54 -2.65
C ILE A 115 -13.78 -9.61 -2.12
N GLY A 116 -14.00 -9.62 -0.81
CA GLY A 116 -14.83 -8.63 -0.13
C GLY A 116 -14.04 -7.36 0.17
N VAL A 117 -14.61 -6.17 -0.04
CA VAL A 117 -13.91 -4.89 0.20
C VAL A 117 -14.68 -4.02 1.19
N ALA A 118 -14.00 -3.65 2.27
CA ALA A 118 -14.48 -2.67 3.24
C ALA A 118 -13.52 -1.48 3.33
N ALA A 119 -14.04 -0.27 3.52
CA ALA A 119 -13.27 0.95 3.62
C ALA A 119 -13.75 1.78 4.82
N VAL A 120 -12.84 2.21 5.70
CA VAL A 120 -13.18 2.98 6.91
C VAL A 120 -12.19 4.12 7.14
N THR A 121 -12.61 5.12 7.92
CA THR A 121 -11.72 6.22 8.34
C THR A 121 -10.66 5.77 9.34
N ALA A 122 -9.71 6.66 9.62
CA ALA A 122 -8.66 6.46 10.62
C ALA A 122 -9.21 6.27 12.04
N GLY A 123 -8.37 5.77 12.94
CA GLY A 123 -8.60 5.78 14.39
C GLY A 123 -9.82 4.95 14.80
N PRO A 124 -10.90 5.59 15.31
CA PRO A 124 -12.10 4.87 15.73
C PRO A 124 -12.71 4.02 14.60
N GLY A 125 -12.61 4.48 13.34
CA GLY A 125 -13.09 3.73 12.20
C GLY A 125 -12.41 2.37 12.11
N ILE A 126 -11.11 2.31 12.34
CA ILE A 126 -10.35 1.05 12.37
C ILE A 126 -10.64 0.22 13.61
N THR A 127 -10.64 0.81 14.81
CA THR A 127 -10.87 0.02 16.04
C THR A 127 -12.24 -0.65 16.05
N ASN A 128 -13.24 -0.03 15.43
CA ASN A 128 -14.59 -0.57 15.29
C ASN A 128 -14.67 -1.79 14.35
N THR A 129 -13.63 -2.07 13.56
CA THR A 129 -13.62 -3.22 12.63
C THR A 129 -13.10 -4.52 13.25
N ILE A 130 -12.39 -4.44 14.38
CA ILE A 130 -11.56 -5.53 14.92
C ILE A 130 -12.33 -6.86 15.03
N THR A 131 -13.54 -6.82 15.59
CA THR A 131 -14.38 -8.03 15.76
C THR A 131 -14.70 -8.70 14.43
N ALA A 132 -15.08 -7.92 13.41
CA ALA A 132 -15.45 -8.45 12.11
C ALA A 132 -14.22 -8.93 11.31
N VAL A 133 -13.07 -8.26 11.43
CA VAL A 133 -11.81 -8.74 10.84
C VAL A 133 -11.40 -10.07 11.46
N LYS A 134 -11.52 -10.21 12.79
CA LYS A 134 -11.23 -11.49 13.46
C LYS A 134 -12.17 -12.61 12.98
N ASN A 135 -13.45 -12.30 12.74
CA ASN A 135 -14.39 -13.25 12.16
C ASN A 135 -13.97 -13.70 10.75
N ALA A 136 -13.63 -12.75 9.86
CA ALA A 136 -13.16 -13.04 8.52
C ALA A 136 -11.87 -13.89 8.53
N GLN A 137 -10.97 -13.65 9.49
CA GLN A 137 -9.77 -14.47 9.70
C GLN A 137 -10.11 -15.92 10.04
N MET A 138 -11.03 -16.13 11.00
CA MET A 138 -11.41 -17.48 11.44
C MET A 138 -12.22 -18.25 10.41
N ALA A 139 -12.87 -17.54 9.51
CA ALA A 139 -13.62 -18.13 8.42
C ALA A 139 -12.87 -18.13 7.09
N GLU A 140 -11.57 -17.83 7.12
CA GLU A 140 -10.69 -17.95 5.97
C GLU A 140 -11.22 -17.19 4.75
N SER A 141 -11.79 -16.00 4.98
CA SER A 141 -12.50 -15.25 3.95
C SER A 141 -11.59 -14.20 3.31
N PRO A 142 -11.49 -14.13 1.96
CA PRO A 142 -10.64 -13.15 1.28
C PRO A 142 -11.27 -11.76 1.39
N LEU A 143 -10.72 -10.93 2.28
CA LEU A 143 -11.25 -9.61 2.60
C LEU A 143 -10.14 -8.56 2.55
N LEU A 144 -10.35 -7.48 1.81
CA LEU A 144 -9.51 -6.29 1.83
C LEU A 144 -10.17 -5.23 2.71
N LEU A 145 -9.55 -4.92 3.84
CA LEU A 145 -9.87 -3.74 4.65
C LEU A 145 -8.96 -2.58 4.24
N MET A 146 -9.54 -1.48 3.80
CA MET A 146 -8.84 -0.22 3.56
C MET A 146 -9.09 0.75 4.71
N GLY A 147 -8.03 1.34 5.24
CA GLY A 147 -8.11 2.30 6.33
C GLY A 147 -7.51 3.64 5.96
N GLY A 148 -8.22 4.73 6.26
CA GLY A 148 -7.61 6.05 6.23
C GLY A 148 -6.57 6.20 7.34
N ALA A 149 -5.66 7.15 7.20
CA ALA A 149 -4.71 7.54 8.24
C ALA A 149 -4.43 9.04 8.19
N ALA A 150 -3.96 9.59 9.31
CA ALA A 150 -3.44 10.95 9.36
C ALA A 150 -2.32 11.15 8.33
N ALA A 151 -2.07 12.41 7.94
CA ALA A 151 -1.01 12.74 6.99
C ALA A 151 0.35 12.22 7.49
N SER A 152 1.17 11.71 6.59
CA SER A 152 2.45 11.07 6.93
C SER A 152 3.35 11.96 7.80
N ILE A 153 3.36 13.27 7.57
CA ILE A 153 4.18 14.25 8.32
C ILE A 153 3.65 14.51 9.75
N LEU A 154 2.38 14.23 10.01
CA LEU A 154 1.72 14.45 11.29
C LEU A 154 1.59 13.16 12.12
N LYS A 155 1.94 12.00 11.57
CA LYS A 155 1.89 10.72 12.27
C LYS A 155 2.76 10.74 13.54
N GLY A 156 2.17 10.34 14.66
CA GLY A 156 2.77 10.38 15.99
C GLY A 156 2.85 11.77 16.63
N ARG A 157 2.20 12.79 16.05
CA ARG A 157 2.30 14.20 16.49
C ARG A 157 0.98 14.79 16.96
N GLY A 158 0.04 13.94 17.38
CA GLY A 158 -1.26 14.36 17.91
C GLY A 158 -2.27 14.79 16.84
N ALA A 159 -2.13 14.25 15.62
CA ALA A 159 -3.13 14.47 14.57
C ALA A 159 -4.48 13.85 14.94
N LEU A 160 -5.53 14.39 14.33
CA LEU A 160 -6.90 13.88 14.50
C LEU A 160 -6.96 12.40 14.13
N GLN A 161 -7.49 11.57 15.04
CA GLN A 161 -7.69 10.12 14.85
C GLN A 161 -6.40 9.33 14.55
N ASP A 162 -5.23 9.90 14.86
CA ASP A 162 -3.94 9.23 14.69
C ASP A 162 -3.70 8.19 15.80
N ILE A 163 -3.59 6.94 15.40
CA ILE A 163 -3.24 5.80 16.26
C ILE A 163 -2.31 4.85 15.49
N ASP A 164 -1.62 3.96 16.20
CA ASP A 164 -0.89 2.87 15.54
C ASP A 164 -1.85 1.75 15.11
N GLN A 165 -2.45 1.94 13.93
CA GLN A 165 -3.42 1.00 13.35
C GLN A 165 -2.76 -0.34 12.99
N MET A 166 -1.45 -0.36 12.69
CA MET A 166 -0.73 -1.56 12.29
C MET A 166 -0.57 -2.53 13.45
N VAL A 167 -0.28 -2.02 14.66
CA VAL A 167 -0.17 -2.86 15.87
C VAL A 167 -1.48 -3.62 16.13
N LEU A 168 -2.63 -3.02 15.82
CA LEU A 168 -3.94 -3.64 16.02
C LEU A 168 -4.25 -4.70 14.95
N LEU A 169 -3.91 -4.44 13.68
CA LEU A 169 -4.39 -5.24 12.54
C LEU A 169 -3.42 -6.34 12.11
N LYS A 170 -2.11 -6.19 12.39
CA LYS A 170 -1.08 -7.18 12.03
C LYS A 170 -1.35 -8.60 12.56
N PRO A 171 -1.82 -8.84 13.80
CA PRO A 171 -2.15 -10.19 14.25
C PRO A 171 -3.45 -10.75 13.64
N LEU A 172 -4.27 -9.90 13.02
CA LEU A 172 -5.58 -10.27 12.48
C LEU A 172 -5.55 -10.52 10.98
N CYS A 173 -4.52 -10.05 10.27
CA CYS A 173 -4.45 -10.05 8.81
C CYS A 173 -3.28 -10.89 8.28
N LYS A 174 -3.45 -11.50 7.11
CA LYS A 174 -2.36 -12.20 6.38
C LYS A 174 -1.31 -11.24 5.84
N TYR A 175 -1.73 -10.04 5.48
CA TYR A 175 -0.88 -8.98 4.94
C TYR A 175 -1.35 -7.63 5.46
N THR A 176 -0.40 -6.78 5.82
CA THR A 176 -0.65 -5.40 6.24
C THR A 176 0.37 -4.48 5.60
N ALA A 177 -0.07 -3.34 5.07
CA ALA A 177 0.82 -2.34 4.50
C ALA A 177 0.32 -0.91 4.71
N THR A 178 1.24 0.05 4.79
CA THR A 178 0.96 1.49 4.73
C THR A 178 1.48 2.03 3.41
N ILE A 179 0.63 2.72 2.65
CA ILE A 179 1.06 3.45 1.45
C ILE A 179 1.92 4.63 1.88
N LYS A 180 3.14 4.72 1.33
CA LYS A 180 4.07 5.83 1.59
C LYS A 180 4.16 6.83 0.45
N ARG A 181 3.85 6.38 -0.77
CA ARG A 181 3.93 7.16 -2.00
C ARG A 181 2.82 6.72 -2.93
N ILE A 182 2.29 7.65 -3.74
CA ILE A 182 1.21 7.38 -4.69
C ILE A 182 1.55 6.22 -5.64
N ARG A 183 2.79 6.18 -6.15
CA ARG A 183 3.27 5.11 -7.04
C ARG A 183 3.26 3.70 -6.42
N ASP A 184 3.22 3.62 -5.08
CA ASP A 184 3.24 2.35 -4.36
C ASP A 184 1.82 1.75 -4.25
N ILE A 185 0.76 2.52 -4.56
CA ILE A 185 -0.65 2.10 -4.44
C ILE A 185 -0.93 0.82 -5.23
N ILE A 186 -0.66 0.83 -6.54
CA ILE A 186 -0.94 -0.31 -7.42
C ILE A 186 -0.22 -1.59 -6.96
N PRO A 187 1.13 -1.60 -6.81
CA PRO A 187 1.82 -2.83 -6.42
C PRO A 187 1.43 -3.31 -5.02
N THR A 188 1.17 -2.40 -4.07
CA THR A 188 0.70 -2.80 -2.73
C THR A 188 -0.69 -3.40 -2.75
N LEU A 189 -1.64 -2.82 -3.51
CA LEU A 189 -2.99 -3.38 -3.62
C LEU A 189 -2.99 -4.73 -4.34
N GLN A 190 -2.23 -4.88 -5.42
CA GLN A 190 -2.08 -6.17 -6.11
C GLN A 190 -1.53 -7.24 -5.17
N GLN A 191 -0.49 -6.90 -4.40
CA GLN A 191 0.07 -7.81 -3.41
C GLN A 191 -0.95 -8.14 -2.32
N ALA A 192 -1.68 -7.15 -1.78
CA ALA A 192 -2.69 -7.36 -0.77
C ALA A 192 -3.80 -8.30 -1.26
N ILE A 193 -4.36 -8.06 -2.45
CA ILE A 193 -5.42 -8.89 -3.06
C ILE A 193 -4.91 -10.32 -3.27
N SER A 194 -3.70 -10.47 -3.83
CA SER A 194 -3.07 -11.78 -4.02
C SER A 194 -2.88 -12.54 -2.69
N GLN A 195 -2.43 -11.84 -1.64
CA GLN A 195 -2.27 -12.43 -0.30
C GLN A 195 -3.61 -12.80 0.33
N ALA A 196 -4.67 -12.00 0.11
CA ALA A 196 -6.00 -12.30 0.63
C ALA A 196 -6.56 -13.62 0.05
N GLN A 197 -6.28 -13.90 -1.23
CA GLN A 197 -6.87 -15.02 -1.97
C GLN A 197 -6.00 -16.29 -1.99
N SER A 198 -4.68 -16.18 -1.81
CA SER A 198 -3.75 -17.31 -1.97
C SER A 198 -3.76 -18.28 -0.77
N GLY A 199 -3.51 -19.57 -1.04
CA GLY A 199 -3.47 -20.61 0.00
C GLY A 199 -4.79 -20.69 0.77
N THR A 200 -4.72 -20.71 2.10
CA THR A 200 -5.88 -20.46 2.97
C THR A 200 -6.24 -18.98 2.89
N PRO A 201 -7.39 -18.58 2.33
CA PRO A 201 -7.72 -17.17 2.17
C PRO A 201 -7.89 -16.48 3.53
N GLY A 202 -7.86 -15.15 3.55
CA GLY A 202 -8.01 -14.41 4.80
C GLY A 202 -7.93 -12.90 4.61
N PRO A 203 -8.18 -12.14 5.68
CA PRO A 203 -8.22 -10.69 5.61
C PRO A 203 -6.83 -10.09 5.43
N VAL A 204 -6.77 -8.97 4.72
CA VAL A 204 -5.61 -8.12 4.53
C VAL A 204 -5.98 -6.67 4.83
N PHE A 205 -5.00 -5.86 5.24
CA PHE A 205 -5.19 -4.47 5.59
C PHE A 205 -4.24 -3.55 4.81
N VAL A 206 -4.78 -2.49 4.22
CA VAL A 206 -3.98 -1.43 3.60
C VAL A 206 -4.37 -0.08 4.18
N GLU A 207 -3.38 0.59 4.79
CA GLU A 207 -3.50 1.93 5.37
C GLU A 207 -3.10 2.99 4.35
N PHE A 208 -3.93 4.02 4.22
CA PHE A 208 -3.78 5.14 3.30
C PHE A 208 -3.74 6.48 4.06
N PRO A 209 -2.55 7.07 4.26
CA PRO A 209 -2.43 8.45 4.74
C PRO A 209 -3.13 9.43 3.80
N ILE A 210 -3.79 10.48 4.33
CA ILE A 210 -4.57 11.43 3.50
C ILE A 210 -3.75 12.09 2.39
N ASP A 211 -2.46 12.34 2.63
CA ASP A 211 -1.51 12.93 1.69
C ASP A 211 -1.22 12.01 0.49
N THR A 212 -1.60 10.74 0.56
CA THR A 212 -1.51 9.79 -0.55
C THR A 212 -2.79 9.71 -1.37
N LEU A 213 -3.91 10.24 -0.88
CA LEU A 213 -5.23 10.09 -1.49
C LEU A 213 -5.80 11.35 -2.11
N TYR A 214 -5.55 12.51 -1.49
CA TYR A 214 -6.07 13.80 -1.90
C TYR A 214 -5.13 14.52 -2.89
N PRO A 215 -5.67 15.40 -3.73
CA PRO A 215 -4.87 16.31 -4.57
C PRO A 215 -3.88 17.14 -3.76
N TYR A 216 -2.72 17.42 -4.36
CA TYR A 216 -1.60 18.12 -3.72
C TYR A 216 -2.01 19.42 -2.99
N HIS A 217 -2.86 20.24 -3.61
CA HIS A 217 -3.25 21.54 -3.06
C HIS A 217 -4.14 21.47 -1.81
N LEU A 218 -4.75 20.31 -1.50
CA LEU A 218 -5.59 20.11 -0.32
C LEU A 218 -4.83 19.58 0.91
N VAL A 219 -3.62 19.05 0.73
CA VAL A 219 -2.85 18.34 1.78
C VAL A 219 -1.46 18.91 2.06
N GLN A 220 -1.11 20.03 1.41
CA GLN A 220 0.12 20.79 1.64
C GLN A 220 0.24 21.34 3.07
#